data_AF-A0A3E0NFJ6-F1
#
_entry.id   AF-A0A3E0NFJ6-F1
#
_cell.length_a   1.000
_cell.length_b   1.000
_cell.length_c   1.000
_cell.angle_alpha   90.00
_cell.angle_beta   90.00
_cell.angle_gamma   90.00
#
_symmetry.space_group_name_H-M   'P 1'
#
loop_
_entity.id
_entity.type
_entity.pdbx_description
1 polymer ?
#
loop_
_entity_poly.entity_id
_entity_poly.type
_entity_poly.pdbx_seq_one_letter_code
_entity_poly.pdbx_strand_id
1 'polypeptide(L)'
;MTGAAPETTSGLRRGVYALLIALAAGSATGRILAVNSVNLTVHERERIKAATERRKADLIKQGFEGEALENRVARIRAEYEERLQLQRPFLSGNDRSRWCTIRALVDDGTYQIEQIVANAEERSIWNTIDMIKHRGWDGQPHLYSTKPPLFPTLVAGEYWLIKRLTGLTLADHTFTVVRIILITVNVGSLIVFLLVLARIVERYGTTDWGRLVVMATAAAGTFLCTFAVALNNHLVAAVAVIVALDATLRILYEGERRWRFFALAVAAGTFAAATELPALLFLALFGLALLWKCPRETLLAGAPAFAVVMVAALGTNYLAHGGALHEDSKWLDPIKPPYAFRDRGADEEGKPRDWTNGNWYNYTYEIHDPRRPDRPPRVVQSYWSRDEESLARRSRIDLGEPSRATYALHMLIGHHGIFSLTPIWLFSMAGMVALCLGRGESPTRLIGAIIAVVTVVVFTFYLMQTQENRNYGGMTSGLRWTFWLAPLWLLALLPAADWSSGSRLRRVVIGVCLAFSVMSASYPTWNPWTHPWLGQLLAHLGWIEL
;
A
#
# COMPACT_ATOMS: atom_id res chain seq x y z
N MET A 1 9.62 -22.06 -38.85
CA MET A 1 9.09 -20.71 -39.12
C MET A 1 8.23 -20.78 -40.37
N THR A 2 6.92 -20.98 -40.20
CA THR A 2 5.92 -20.81 -41.24
C THR A 2 5.21 -19.50 -40.95
N GLY A 3 5.21 -18.58 -41.91
CA GLY A 3 4.60 -17.26 -41.77
C GLY A 3 3.09 -17.39 -41.59
N ALA A 4 2.61 -17.25 -40.36
CA ALA A 4 1.21 -16.98 -40.11
C ALA A 4 0.89 -15.57 -40.63
N ALA A 5 -0.15 -15.44 -41.45
CA ALA A 5 -0.66 -14.15 -41.88
C ALA A 5 -0.87 -13.25 -40.64
N PRO A 6 -0.53 -11.95 -40.70
CA PRO A 6 -0.73 -11.06 -39.56
C PRO A 6 -2.22 -11.08 -39.17
N GLU A 7 -2.51 -11.40 -37.90
CA GLU A 7 -3.88 -11.33 -37.36
C GLU A 7 -4.45 -9.94 -37.68
N THR A 8 -5.50 -9.90 -38.49
CA THR A 8 -6.12 -8.67 -39.00
C THR A 8 -6.64 -7.75 -37.90
N THR A 9 -6.87 -8.28 -36.69
CA THR A 9 -7.35 -7.56 -35.51
C THR A 9 -6.26 -7.07 -34.56
N SER A 10 -4.99 -7.47 -34.77
CA SER A 10 -3.89 -7.16 -33.84
C SER A 10 -3.63 -5.66 -33.68
N GLY A 11 -3.74 -4.89 -34.76
CA GLY A 11 -3.61 -3.43 -34.74
C GLY A 11 -4.69 -2.76 -33.90
N LEU A 12 -5.96 -3.13 -34.11
CA LEU A 12 -7.09 -2.63 -33.33
C LEU A 12 -6.92 -2.96 -31.84
N ARG A 13 -6.55 -4.22 -31.53
CA ARG A 13 -6.37 -4.70 -30.16
C ARG A 13 -5.28 -3.94 -29.40
N ARG A 14 -4.12 -3.70 -30.03
CA ARG A 14 -3.06 -2.84 -29.46
C ARG A 14 -3.53 -1.40 -29.26
N GLY A 15 -4.34 -0.87 -30.18
CA GLY A 15 -5.01 0.42 -30.01
C GLY A 15 -5.92 0.45 -28.76
N VAL A 16 -6.73 -0.59 -28.54
CA VAL A 16 -7.57 -0.70 -27.35
C VAL A 16 -6.73 -0.80 -26.07
N TYR A 17 -5.60 -1.51 -26.07
CA TYR A 17 -4.69 -1.52 -24.92
C TYR A 17 -4.14 -0.13 -24.60
N ALA A 18 -3.71 0.61 -25.63
CA ALA A 18 -3.23 1.98 -25.45
C ALA A 18 -4.33 2.88 -24.86
N LEU A 19 -5.57 2.74 -25.32
CA LEU A 19 -6.72 3.46 -24.76
C LEU A 19 -6.99 3.08 -23.30
N LEU A 20 -6.99 1.80 -22.95
CA LEU A 20 -7.18 1.34 -21.56
C LEU A 20 -6.08 1.85 -20.63
N ILE A 21 -4.82 1.84 -21.09
CA ILE A 21 -3.68 2.39 -20.35
C ILE A 21 -3.83 3.90 -20.16
N ALA A 22 -4.17 4.63 -21.22
CA ALA A 22 -4.37 6.07 -21.16
C ALA A 22 -5.52 6.44 -20.21
N LEU A 23 -6.64 5.70 -20.24
CA LEU A 23 -7.77 5.89 -19.34
C LEU A 23 -7.38 5.64 -17.88
N ALA A 24 -6.66 4.54 -17.59
CA ALA A 24 -6.21 4.23 -16.24
C ALA A 24 -5.25 5.29 -15.70
N ALA A 25 -4.25 5.68 -16.51
CA ALA A 25 -3.26 6.69 -16.15
C ALA A 25 -3.89 8.08 -15.98
N GLY A 26 -4.74 8.49 -16.91
CA GLY A 26 -5.47 9.76 -16.86
C GLY A 26 -6.41 9.83 -15.67
N SER A 27 -7.14 8.76 -15.37
CA SER A 27 -8.02 8.67 -14.19
C SER A 27 -7.23 8.76 -12.88
N ALA A 28 -6.10 8.04 -12.75
CA ALA A 28 -5.25 8.14 -11.57
C ALA A 28 -4.65 9.56 -11.40
N THR A 29 -4.14 10.14 -12.49
CA THR A 29 -3.56 11.50 -12.50
C THR A 29 -4.60 12.54 -12.13
N GLY A 30 -5.79 12.50 -12.74
CA GLY A 30 -6.88 13.43 -12.43
C GLY A 30 -7.28 13.38 -10.96
N ARG A 31 -7.35 12.18 -10.37
CA ARG A 31 -7.64 12.02 -8.93
C ARG A 31 -6.54 12.56 -8.02
N ILE A 32 -5.27 12.33 -8.35
CA ILE A 32 -4.12 12.92 -7.64
C ILE A 32 -4.17 14.45 -7.67
N LEU A 33 -4.48 15.03 -8.84
CA LEU A 33 -4.56 16.48 -8.99
C LEU A 33 -5.76 17.08 -8.23
N ALA A 34 -6.90 16.38 -8.20
CA ALA A 34 -8.12 16.85 -7.53
C ALA A 34 -8.23 16.48 -6.03
N VAL A 35 -7.15 16.01 -5.39
CA VAL A 35 -7.11 15.69 -3.94
C VAL A 35 -7.48 16.89 -3.05
N ASN A 36 -7.34 18.12 -3.54
CA ASN A 36 -7.73 19.36 -2.87
C ASN A 36 -8.96 20.02 -3.55
N SER A 37 -9.91 19.23 -4.06
CA SER A 37 -11.07 19.73 -4.80
C SER A 37 -11.92 20.76 -4.03
N VAL A 38 -12.73 21.50 -4.77
CA VAL A 38 -13.59 22.60 -4.26
C VAL A 38 -14.47 22.14 -3.09
N ASN A 39 -15.00 20.91 -3.10
CA ASN A 39 -15.86 20.39 -2.04
C ASN A 39 -15.14 20.27 -0.68
N LEU A 40 -13.88 19.85 -0.68
CA LEU A 40 -13.06 19.82 0.54
C LEU A 40 -12.77 21.23 1.03
N THR A 41 -12.55 22.17 0.09
CA THR A 41 -12.34 23.60 0.40
C THR A 41 -13.57 24.21 1.07
N VAL A 42 -14.76 23.91 0.56
CA VAL A 42 -16.03 24.38 1.13
C VAL A 42 -16.23 23.80 2.52
N HIS A 43 -16.04 22.50 2.70
CA HIS A 43 -16.24 21.85 4.01
C HIS A 43 -15.26 22.36 5.08
N GLU A 44 -14.00 22.59 4.70
CA GLU A 44 -12.99 23.19 5.57
C GLU A 44 -13.40 24.61 6.00
N ARG A 45 -13.80 25.46 5.04
CA ARG A 45 -14.29 26.81 5.32
C ARG A 45 -15.51 26.81 6.24
N GLU A 46 -16.45 25.90 6.02
CA GLU A 46 -17.65 25.77 6.86
C GLU A 46 -17.29 25.32 8.30
N ARG A 47 -16.38 24.37 8.47
CA ARG A 47 -15.92 23.94 9.80
C ARG A 47 -15.18 25.05 10.54
N ILE A 48 -14.28 25.77 9.87
CA ILE A 48 -13.56 26.92 10.44
C ILE A 48 -14.55 28.00 10.83
N LYS A 49 -15.50 28.34 9.95
CA LYS A 49 -16.57 29.31 10.25
C LYS A 49 -17.39 28.88 11.46
N ALA A 50 -17.87 27.63 11.49
CA ALA A 50 -18.68 27.12 12.59
C ALA A 50 -17.92 27.09 13.93
N ALA A 51 -16.65 26.70 13.93
CA ALA A 51 -15.81 26.71 15.14
C ALA A 51 -15.55 28.15 15.62
N THR A 52 -15.25 29.07 14.69
CA THR A 52 -15.02 30.49 14.98
C THR A 52 -16.28 31.14 15.56
N GLU A 53 -17.45 30.91 14.96
CA GLU A 53 -18.72 31.47 15.44
C GLU A 53 -19.12 30.93 16.82
N ARG A 54 -18.93 29.62 17.09
CA ARG A 54 -19.16 29.07 18.43
C ARG A 54 -18.28 29.76 19.46
N ARG A 55 -16.99 29.96 19.15
CA ARG A 55 -16.07 30.59 20.09
C ARG A 55 -16.31 32.09 20.25
N LYS A 56 -16.73 32.78 19.19
CA LYS A 56 -17.20 34.17 19.25
C LYS A 56 -18.39 34.29 20.19
N ALA A 57 -19.37 33.39 20.12
CA ALA A 57 -20.51 33.37 21.02
C ALA A 57 -20.09 33.19 22.50
N ASP A 58 -19.10 32.33 22.78
CA ASP A 58 -18.55 32.18 24.13
C ASP A 58 -17.87 33.46 24.63
N LEU A 59 -17.14 34.17 23.76
CA LEU A 59 -16.47 35.43 24.11
C LEU A 59 -17.47 36.54 24.40
N ILE A 60 -18.55 36.64 23.62
CA ILE A 60 -19.65 37.58 23.89
C ILE A 60 -20.27 37.28 25.27
N LYS A 61 -20.51 36.00 25.59
CA LYS A 61 -20.99 35.59 26.93
C LYS A 61 -20.01 35.92 28.06
N GLN A 62 -18.72 36.04 27.76
CA GLN A 62 -17.67 36.46 28.71
C GLN A 62 -17.51 37.98 28.79
N GLY A 63 -18.35 38.76 28.09
CA GLY A 63 -18.37 40.23 28.15
C GLY A 63 -17.36 40.93 27.21
N PHE A 64 -16.80 40.23 26.23
CA PHE A 64 -15.95 40.86 25.21
C PHE A 64 -16.80 41.55 24.14
N GLU A 65 -16.52 42.82 23.84
CA GLU A 65 -17.24 43.64 22.85
C GLU A 65 -16.29 44.51 22.00
N GLY A 66 -16.83 45.11 20.93
CA GLY A 66 -16.11 46.06 20.07
C GLY A 66 -14.81 45.52 19.47
N GLU A 67 -13.80 46.40 19.36
CA GLU A 67 -12.50 46.08 18.75
C GLU A 67 -11.75 44.96 19.47
N ALA A 68 -11.92 44.84 20.80
CA ALA A 68 -11.31 43.78 21.59
C ALA A 68 -11.87 42.39 21.23
N LEU A 69 -13.18 42.30 20.97
CA LEU A 69 -13.82 41.08 20.48
C LEU A 69 -13.34 40.73 19.07
N GLU A 70 -13.31 41.70 18.16
CA GLU A 70 -12.90 41.49 16.77
C GLU A 70 -11.46 40.98 16.66
N ASN A 71 -10.52 41.61 17.38
CA ASN A 71 -9.12 41.19 17.43
C ASN A 71 -8.97 39.76 18.00
N ARG A 72 -9.75 39.41 19.03
CA ARG A 72 -9.72 38.07 19.63
C ARG A 72 -10.28 37.01 18.67
N VAL A 73 -11.38 37.33 17.98
CA VAL A 73 -12.04 36.47 17.00
C VAL A 73 -11.14 36.28 15.77
N ALA A 74 -10.49 37.33 15.28
CA ALA A 74 -9.54 37.24 14.17
C ALA A 74 -8.37 36.30 14.52
N ARG A 75 -7.81 36.41 15.72
CA ARG A 75 -6.76 35.51 16.21
C ARG A 75 -7.23 34.06 16.34
N ILE A 76 -8.44 33.84 16.87
CA ILE A 76 -9.03 32.49 16.99
C ILE A 76 -9.30 31.90 15.62
N ARG A 77 -9.80 32.71 14.68
CA ARG A 77 -10.03 32.29 13.30
C ARG A 77 -8.73 31.86 12.65
N ALA A 78 -7.65 32.65 12.78
CA ALA A 78 -6.32 32.27 12.30
C ALA A 78 -5.82 30.98 12.95
N GLU A 79 -6.01 30.82 14.27
CA GLU A 79 -5.67 29.56 14.98
C GLU A 79 -6.48 28.36 14.45
N TYR A 80 -7.76 28.54 14.12
CA TYR A 80 -8.58 27.49 13.53
C TYR A 80 -8.26 27.23 12.07
N GLU A 81 -7.94 28.24 11.26
CA GLU A 81 -7.50 28.08 9.88
C GLU A 81 -6.24 27.20 9.81
N GLU A 82 -5.34 27.36 10.78
CA GLU A 82 -4.13 26.54 10.90
C GLU A 82 -4.40 25.15 11.49
N ARG A 83 -5.18 25.08 12.58
CA ARG A 83 -5.43 23.80 13.28
C ARG A 83 -6.43 22.89 12.57
N LEU A 84 -7.35 23.48 11.81
CA LEU A 84 -8.41 22.78 11.08
C LEU A 84 -8.13 22.71 9.59
N GLN A 85 -6.90 22.94 9.13
CA GLN A 85 -6.52 22.65 7.75
C GLN A 85 -6.80 21.17 7.47
N LEU A 86 -7.88 20.90 6.73
CA LEU A 86 -8.36 19.55 6.40
C LEU A 86 -7.67 19.05 5.13
N GLN A 87 -7.30 19.98 4.25
CA GLN A 87 -6.61 19.69 3.01
C GLN A 87 -5.15 19.34 3.23
N ARG A 88 -4.83 18.12 2.85
CA ARG A 88 -3.46 17.61 2.74
C ARG A 88 -3.41 16.62 1.58
N PRO A 89 -2.27 16.48 0.90
CA PRO A 89 -2.13 15.51 -0.19
C PRO A 89 -1.95 14.07 0.32
N PHE A 90 -1.93 13.87 1.64
CA PHE A 90 -1.81 12.57 2.29
C PHE A 90 -3.15 12.04 2.77
N LEU A 91 -3.43 10.78 2.50
CA LEU A 91 -4.77 10.23 2.60
C LEU A 91 -4.99 9.38 3.87
N SER A 92 -3.94 9.02 4.62
CA SER A 92 -4.05 8.38 5.94
C SER A 92 -2.83 8.57 6.84
N GLY A 93 -2.83 8.01 8.05
CA GLY A 93 -1.58 7.90 8.82
C GLY A 93 -0.56 6.95 8.15
N ASN A 94 -1.04 5.97 7.37
CA ASN A 94 -0.21 4.93 6.79
C ASN A 94 0.70 5.42 5.67
N ASP A 95 0.19 6.26 4.78
CA ASP A 95 1.00 6.89 3.75
C ASP A 95 1.86 8.01 4.34
N ARG A 96 1.34 8.83 5.27
CA ARG A 96 2.12 9.87 5.97
C ARG A 96 3.39 9.34 6.63
N SER A 97 3.35 8.14 7.21
CA SER A 97 4.54 7.53 7.82
C SER A 97 5.70 7.33 6.82
N ARG A 98 5.39 6.99 5.56
CA ARG A 98 6.40 6.88 4.49
C ARG A 98 6.90 8.26 4.06
N TRP A 99 5.99 9.22 3.93
CA TRP A 99 6.33 10.61 3.60
C TRP A 99 7.24 11.26 4.64
N CYS A 100 7.03 10.97 5.93
CA CYS A 100 7.91 11.45 7.00
C CYS A 100 9.33 10.90 6.83
N THR A 101 9.47 9.61 6.48
CA THR A 101 10.79 9.01 6.20
C THR A 101 11.45 9.67 4.99
N ILE A 102 10.70 9.87 3.90
CA ILE A 102 11.19 10.53 2.68
C ILE A 102 11.71 11.93 2.99
N ARG A 103 10.92 12.72 3.75
CA ARG A 103 11.28 14.08 4.12
C ARG A 103 12.51 14.09 5.03
N ALA A 104 12.53 13.29 6.10
CA ALA A 104 13.64 13.21 7.03
C ALA A 104 14.97 12.84 6.33
N LEU A 105 14.95 11.91 5.38
CA LEU A 105 16.15 11.51 4.65
C LEU A 105 16.74 12.65 3.80
N VAL A 106 15.89 13.49 3.19
CA VAL A 106 16.33 14.53 2.25
C VAL A 106 16.56 15.88 2.92
N ASP A 107 15.77 16.20 3.94
CA ASP A 107 15.85 17.48 4.66
C ASP A 107 16.89 17.41 5.78
N ASP A 108 16.96 16.28 6.49
CA ASP A 108 17.74 16.15 7.73
C ASP A 108 18.84 15.07 7.65
N GLY A 109 18.86 14.24 6.61
CA GLY A 109 19.85 13.18 6.45
C GLY A 109 19.69 12.01 7.44
N THR A 110 18.49 11.80 7.98
CA THR A 110 18.22 10.77 9.00
C THR A 110 16.94 9.98 8.71
N TYR A 111 16.80 8.80 9.34
CA TYR A 111 15.55 8.03 9.37
C TYR A 111 14.63 8.42 10.54
N GLN A 112 15.13 9.23 11.47
CA GLN A 112 14.36 9.78 12.58
C GLN A 112 13.30 10.75 12.03
N ILE A 113 12.07 10.68 12.55
CA ILE A 113 10.95 11.48 12.02
C ILE A 113 10.35 12.44 13.05
N GLU A 114 10.87 12.49 14.26
CA GLU A 114 10.33 13.28 15.37
C GLU A 114 10.30 14.78 15.10
N GLN A 115 11.32 15.31 14.43
CA GLN A 115 11.41 16.70 13.98
C GLN A 115 10.26 17.10 13.05
N ILE A 116 9.57 16.13 12.44
CA ILE A 116 8.38 16.33 11.61
C ILE A 116 7.10 16.04 12.41
N VAL A 117 7.01 14.87 13.05
CA VAL A 117 5.74 14.40 13.66
C VAL A 117 5.46 15.01 15.03
N ALA A 118 6.51 15.48 15.72
CA ALA A 118 6.42 16.15 17.01
C ALA A 118 6.55 17.68 16.91
N ASN A 119 6.73 18.24 15.70
CA ASN A 119 6.66 19.68 15.47
C ASN A 119 5.21 20.16 15.60
N ALA A 120 4.93 20.98 16.62
CA ALA A 120 3.58 21.44 16.93
C ALA A 120 2.90 22.22 15.79
N GLU A 121 3.67 22.96 14.99
CA GLU A 121 3.15 23.82 13.92
C GLU A 121 2.72 22.98 12.71
N GLU A 122 3.49 21.95 12.37
CA GLU A 122 3.28 21.13 11.19
C GLU A 122 2.47 19.84 11.46
N ARG A 123 2.21 19.54 12.74
CA ARG A 123 1.62 18.26 13.16
C ARG A 123 0.26 17.97 12.53
N SER A 124 -0.56 18.98 12.28
CA SER A 124 -1.88 18.79 11.64
C SER A 124 -1.77 18.14 10.25
N ILE A 125 -0.66 18.39 9.56
CA ILE A 125 -0.38 17.89 8.22
C ILE A 125 0.33 16.54 8.27
N TRP A 126 1.32 16.37 9.16
CA TRP A 126 2.26 15.25 9.13
C TRP A 126 2.02 14.13 10.16
N ASN A 127 1.06 14.29 11.07
CA ASN A 127 0.84 13.30 12.14
C ASN A 127 0.58 11.87 11.63
N THR A 128 1.25 10.88 12.21
CA THR A 128 0.98 9.46 11.94
C THR A 128 0.84 8.66 13.23
N ILE A 129 0.04 7.60 13.17
CA ILE A 129 0.00 6.56 14.21
C ILE A 129 0.98 5.42 13.90
N ASP A 130 1.49 5.36 12.67
CA ASP A 130 2.31 4.27 12.16
C ASP A 130 3.80 4.54 12.42
N MET A 131 4.14 4.78 13.69
CA MET A 131 5.50 5.07 14.15
C MET A 131 5.86 4.28 15.42
N ILE A 132 7.15 4.13 15.66
CA ILE A 132 7.76 3.39 16.76
C ILE A 132 8.80 4.26 17.47
N LYS A 133 9.23 3.85 18.66
CA LYS A 133 10.32 4.48 19.40
C LYS A 133 11.40 3.45 19.74
N HIS A 134 12.66 3.82 19.55
CA HIS A 134 13.83 3.11 20.08
C HIS A 134 15.03 4.05 20.10
N ARG A 135 16.17 3.58 20.62
CA ARG A 135 17.40 4.38 20.62
C ARG A 135 18.00 4.54 19.23
N GLY A 136 18.51 5.72 18.92
CA GLY A 136 19.25 6.01 17.71
C GLY A 136 20.75 5.75 17.87
N TRP A 137 21.49 6.08 16.81
CA TRP A 137 22.94 5.94 16.76
C TRP A 137 23.69 6.83 17.76
N ASP A 138 23.04 7.88 18.24
CA ASP A 138 23.53 8.79 19.29
C ASP A 138 23.18 8.31 20.72
N GLY A 139 22.54 7.15 20.85
CA GLY A 139 22.09 6.59 22.13
C GLY A 139 20.86 7.29 22.72
N GLN A 140 20.27 8.26 22.04
CA GLN A 140 19.06 8.98 22.47
C GLN A 140 17.80 8.31 21.90
N PRO A 141 16.64 8.46 22.58
CA PRO A 141 15.39 7.93 22.07
C PRO A 141 14.85 8.76 20.89
N HIS A 142 14.51 8.10 19.79
CA HIS A 142 13.89 8.77 18.65
C HIS A 142 12.67 8.03 18.10
N LEU A 143 11.85 8.75 17.35
CA LEU A 143 10.73 8.20 16.60
C LEU A 143 11.12 7.80 15.18
N TYR A 144 10.63 6.64 14.73
CA TYR A 144 10.85 6.11 13.38
C TYR A 144 9.55 5.62 12.75
N SER A 145 9.51 5.53 11.43
CA SER A 145 8.41 4.89 10.71
C SER A 145 8.32 3.39 11.03
N THR A 146 7.09 2.85 11.06
CA THR A 146 6.86 1.40 11.11
C THR A 146 7.07 0.68 9.77
N LYS A 147 7.25 1.43 8.66
CA LYS A 147 7.28 0.87 7.32
C LYS A 147 8.70 0.43 6.96
N PRO A 148 8.87 -0.67 6.19
CA PRO A 148 10.18 -1.03 5.67
C PRO A 148 10.82 0.14 4.91
N PRO A 149 12.08 0.50 5.21
CA PRO A 149 12.70 1.74 4.78
C PRO A 149 13.15 1.73 3.31
N LEU A 150 13.37 0.56 2.70
CA LEU A 150 13.85 0.47 1.32
C LEU A 150 13.02 1.30 0.33
N PHE A 151 11.69 1.12 0.34
CA PHE A 151 10.83 1.82 -0.62
C PHE A 151 10.81 3.35 -0.39
N PRO A 152 10.56 3.86 0.84
CA PRO A 152 10.72 5.28 1.15
C PRO A 152 12.11 5.84 0.77
N THR A 153 13.18 5.07 0.93
CA THR A 153 14.56 5.48 0.56
C THR A 153 14.71 5.69 -0.94
N LEU A 154 14.14 4.80 -1.75
CA LEU A 154 14.14 4.96 -3.21
C LEU A 154 13.36 6.22 -3.64
N VAL A 155 12.21 6.46 -3.02
CA VAL A 155 11.39 7.66 -3.29
C VAL A 155 12.07 8.94 -2.77
N ALA A 156 12.86 8.86 -1.70
CA ALA A 156 13.68 9.96 -1.21
C ALA A 156 14.72 10.41 -2.25
N GLY A 157 15.27 9.49 -3.04
CA GLY A 157 16.14 9.84 -4.16
C GLY A 157 15.45 10.73 -5.21
N GLU A 158 14.17 10.48 -5.50
CA GLU A 158 13.39 11.34 -6.39
C GLU A 158 13.08 12.70 -5.75
N TYR A 159 12.66 12.73 -4.48
CA TYR A 159 12.44 14.00 -3.78
C TYR A 159 13.73 14.84 -3.73
N TRP A 160 14.88 14.21 -3.50
CA TRP A 160 16.18 14.88 -3.54
C TRP A 160 16.47 15.51 -4.91
N LEU A 161 16.17 14.81 -6.01
CA LEU A 161 16.30 15.37 -7.36
C LEU A 161 15.37 16.57 -7.57
N ILE A 162 14.10 16.46 -7.17
CA ILE A 162 13.13 17.56 -7.27
C ILE A 162 13.66 18.79 -6.52
N LYS A 163 14.08 18.61 -5.25
CA LYS A 163 14.61 19.68 -4.41
C LYS A 163 15.86 20.32 -5.01
N ARG A 164 16.79 19.51 -5.54
CA ARG A 164 18.05 20.00 -6.14
C ARG A 164 17.85 20.75 -7.45
N LEU A 165 16.92 20.31 -8.29
CA LEU A 165 16.70 20.88 -9.62
C LEU A 165 15.76 22.08 -9.61
N THR A 166 14.82 22.14 -8.67
CA THR A 166 13.73 23.13 -8.68
C THR A 166 13.66 24.00 -7.42
N GLY A 167 14.32 23.61 -6.33
CA GLY A 167 14.17 24.24 -5.02
C GLY A 167 12.87 23.89 -4.30
N LEU A 168 11.96 23.10 -4.90
CA LEU A 168 10.71 22.71 -4.26
C LEU A 168 10.96 21.72 -3.11
N THR A 169 10.40 22.02 -1.94
CA THR A 169 10.52 21.22 -0.72
C THR A 169 9.18 20.61 -0.34
N LEU A 170 9.20 19.48 0.38
CA LEU A 170 7.98 18.90 0.97
C LEU A 170 7.41 19.77 2.10
N ALA A 171 8.26 20.56 2.77
CA ALA A 171 7.86 21.50 3.81
C ALA A 171 7.00 22.64 3.23
N ASP A 172 7.52 23.34 2.22
CA ASP A 172 6.90 24.58 1.71
C ASP A 172 5.95 24.34 0.54
N HIS A 173 6.18 23.29 -0.24
CA HIS A 173 5.46 22.99 -1.48
C HIS A 173 4.81 21.60 -1.46
N THR A 174 4.25 21.21 -0.31
CA THR A 174 3.80 19.83 -0.03
C THR A 174 2.91 19.24 -1.13
N PHE A 175 1.87 19.96 -1.57
CA PHE A 175 0.96 19.46 -2.62
C PHE A 175 1.67 19.25 -3.96
N THR A 176 2.50 20.19 -4.38
CA THR A 176 3.18 20.13 -5.67
C THR A 176 4.15 18.96 -5.71
N VAL A 177 5.01 18.83 -4.69
CA VAL A 177 6.01 17.76 -4.62
C VAL A 177 5.34 16.38 -4.52
N VAL A 178 4.30 16.25 -3.67
CA VAL A 178 3.57 14.97 -3.54
C VAL A 178 2.89 14.58 -4.84
N ARG A 179 2.29 15.52 -5.58
CA ARG A 179 1.66 15.23 -6.88
C ARG A 179 2.69 14.76 -7.90
N ILE A 180 3.84 15.44 -8.00
CA ILE A 180 4.92 15.05 -8.91
C ILE A 180 5.31 13.59 -8.62
N ILE A 181 5.65 13.29 -7.37
CA ILE A 181 6.09 11.95 -6.94
C ILE A 181 5.00 10.90 -7.15
N LEU A 182 3.73 11.18 -6.83
CA LEU A 182 2.66 10.19 -7.07
C LEU A 182 2.42 9.95 -8.56
N ILE A 183 2.56 10.95 -9.42
CA ILE A 183 2.43 10.78 -10.87
C ILE A 183 3.60 9.96 -11.41
N THR A 184 4.84 10.26 -11.04
CA THR A 184 6.01 9.54 -11.52
C THR A 184 6.11 8.13 -10.94
N VAL A 185 5.96 7.97 -9.62
CA VAL A 185 6.09 6.67 -8.94
C VAL A 185 4.86 5.82 -9.16
N ASN A 186 3.66 6.29 -8.79
CA ASN A 186 2.47 5.42 -8.80
C ASN A 186 1.84 5.33 -10.19
N VAL A 187 1.61 6.46 -10.88
CA VAL A 187 1.02 6.40 -12.24
C VAL A 187 2.02 5.78 -13.21
N GLY A 188 3.30 6.11 -13.11
CA GLY A 188 4.37 5.42 -13.85
C GLY A 188 4.39 3.91 -13.58
N SER A 189 4.31 3.50 -12.31
CA SER A 189 4.19 2.08 -11.92
C SER A 189 2.96 1.41 -12.54
N LEU A 190 1.80 2.05 -12.51
CA LEU A 190 0.57 1.52 -13.10
C LEU A 190 0.70 1.34 -14.62
N ILE A 191 1.33 2.30 -15.31
CA ILE A 191 1.60 2.19 -16.75
C ILE A 191 2.53 1.01 -17.04
N VAL A 192 3.64 0.89 -16.30
CA VAL A 192 4.57 -0.24 -16.44
C VAL A 192 3.85 -1.58 -16.21
N PHE A 193 3.04 -1.67 -15.15
CA PHE A 193 2.23 -2.85 -14.87
C PHE A 193 1.35 -3.24 -16.05
N LEU A 194 0.58 -2.30 -16.60
CA LEU A 194 -0.32 -2.56 -17.72
C LEU A 194 0.42 -2.86 -19.03
N LEU A 195 1.58 -2.25 -19.29
CA LEU A 195 2.41 -2.54 -20.45
C LEU A 195 3.02 -3.95 -20.38
N VAL A 196 3.49 -4.37 -19.20
CA VAL A 196 3.98 -5.74 -18.99
C VAL A 196 2.82 -6.73 -19.15
N LEU A 197 1.65 -6.45 -18.58
CA LEU A 197 0.48 -7.29 -18.74
C LEU A 197 0.06 -7.40 -20.21
N ALA A 198 0.03 -6.29 -20.96
CA ALA A 198 -0.29 -6.29 -22.38
C ALA A 198 0.61 -7.26 -23.16
N ARG A 199 1.92 -7.29 -22.86
CA ARG A 199 2.86 -8.24 -23.45
C ARG A 199 2.55 -9.69 -23.07
N ILE A 200 2.17 -9.95 -21.82
CA ILE A 200 1.80 -11.29 -21.33
C ILE A 200 0.51 -11.76 -22.02
N VAL A 201 -0.56 -10.96 -22.03
CA VAL A 201 -1.85 -11.39 -22.60
C VAL A 201 -1.77 -11.56 -24.12
N GLU A 202 -0.99 -10.73 -24.82
CA GLU A 202 -0.73 -10.92 -26.26
C GLU A 202 -0.08 -12.27 -26.55
N ARG A 203 0.81 -12.70 -25.65
CA ARG A 203 1.62 -13.89 -25.83
C ARG A 203 0.89 -15.17 -25.43
N TYR A 204 0.11 -15.12 -24.36
CA TYR A 204 -0.47 -16.33 -23.75
C TYR A 204 -2.00 -16.40 -23.80
N GLY A 205 -2.68 -15.29 -24.09
CA GLY A 205 -4.11 -15.32 -24.37
C GLY A 205 -4.40 -15.95 -25.73
N THR A 206 -5.53 -16.66 -25.85
CA THR A 206 -5.93 -17.39 -27.06
C THR A 206 -7.05 -16.70 -27.83
N THR A 207 -7.77 -15.76 -27.22
CA THR A 207 -8.86 -15.01 -27.86
C THR A 207 -8.74 -13.51 -27.63
N ASP A 208 -9.17 -12.70 -28.61
CA ASP A 208 -9.20 -11.23 -28.46
C ASP A 208 -10.07 -10.80 -27.28
N TRP A 209 -11.20 -11.47 -27.10
CA TRP A 209 -12.11 -11.24 -25.97
C TRP A 209 -11.40 -11.48 -24.63
N GLY A 210 -10.74 -12.63 -24.44
CA GLY A 210 -10.09 -12.97 -23.18
C GLY A 210 -8.97 -12.00 -22.83
N ARG A 211 -8.13 -11.63 -23.81
CA ARG A 211 -7.07 -10.62 -23.63
C ARG A 211 -7.63 -9.26 -23.23
N LEU A 212 -8.71 -8.81 -23.88
CA LEU A 212 -9.36 -7.54 -23.58
C LEU A 212 -10.02 -7.54 -22.20
N VAL A 213 -10.67 -8.63 -21.80
CA VAL A 213 -11.25 -8.76 -20.45
C VAL A 213 -10.17 -8.66 -19.37
N VAL A 214 -9.04 -9.35 -19.54
CA VAL A 214 -7.93 -9.28 -18.58
C VAL A 214 -7.33 -7.87 -18.52
N MET A 215 -7.12 -7.22 -19.66
CA MET A 215 -6.61 -5.84 -19.69
C MET A 215 -7.59 -4.84 -19.07
N ALA A 216 -8.89 -4.96 -19.36
CA ALA A 216 -9.92 -4.12 -18.74
C ALA A 216 -10.01 -4.34 -17.22
N THR A 217 -9.87 -5.60 -16.79
CA THR A 217 -9.83 -5.96 -15.37
C THR A 217 -8.65 -5.29 -14.67
N ALA A 218 -7.44 -5.37 -15.24
CA ALA A 218 -6.26 -4.74 -14.70
C ALA A 218 -6.37 -3.21 -14.65
N ALA A 219 -6.89 -2.60 -15.72
CA ALA A 219 -6.96 -1.14 -15.90
C ALA A 219 -8.05 -0.45 -15.05
N ALA A 220 -9.08 -1.18 -14.60
CA ALA A 220 -10.20 -0.57 -13.89
C ALA A 220 -10.83 -1.45 -12.79
N GLY A 221 -10.71 -2.78 -12.89
CA GLY A 221 -11.39 -3.73 -12.00
C GLY A 221 -10.59 -4.16 -10.78
N THR A 222 -9.35 -3.68 -10.61
CA THR A 222 -8.51 -4.01 -9.45
C THR A 222 -8.30 -2.79 -8.54
N PHE A 223 -8.17 -3.05 -7.24
CA PHE A 223 -7.84 -2.00 -6.26
C PHE A 223 -6.43 -1.41 -6.44
N LEU A 224 -5.59 -1.96 -7.31
CA LEU A 224 -4.32 -1.31 -7.69
C LEU A 224 -4.55 0.07 -8.29
N CYS A 225 -5.59 0.22 -9.12
CA CYS A 225 -5.99 1.52 -9.70
C CYS A 225 -6.56 2.47 -8.65
N THR A 226 -7.20 1.93 -7.61
CA THR A 226 -7.68 2.69 -6.46
C THR A 226 -6.52 3.27 -5.67
N PHE A 227 -5.52 2.45 -5.39
CA PHE A 227 -4.37 2.80 -4.55
C PHE A 227 -3.31 3.63 -5.28
N ALA A 228 -3.41 3.81 -6.60
CA ALA A 228 -2.50 4.65 -7.37
C ALA A 228 -2.44 6.11 -6.88
N VAL A 229 -3.43 6.59 -6.13
CA VAL A 229 -3.50 7.98 -5.62
C VAL A 229 -2.86 8.17 -4.24
N ALA A 230 -2.38 7.11 -3.58
CA ALA A 230 -1.77 7.18 -2.26
C ALA A 230 -0.41 6.47 -2.25
N LEU A 231 0.57 6.97 -1.50
CA LEU A 231 1.88 6.32 -1.41
C LEU A 231 1.76 5.00 -0.63
N ASN A 232 1.89 3.88 -1.33
CA ASN A 232 1.70 2.53 -0.77
C ASN A 232 2.68 1.53 -1.41
N ASN A 233 2.93 0.43 -0.70
CA ASN A 233 3.81 -0.66 -1.17
C ASN A 233 3.08 -1.66 -2.07
N HIS A 234 1.74 -1.76 -1.99
CA HIS A 234 0.96 -2.78 -2.72
C HIS A 234 1.09 -2.66 -4.24
N LEU A 235 1.01 -1.44 -4.78
CA LEU A 235 1.14 -1.20 -6.23
C LEU A 235 2.53 -1.57 -6.73
N VAL A 236 3.57 -1.11 -6.03
CA VAL A 236 4.96 -1.34 -6.44
C VAL A 236 5.33 -2.83 -6.29
N ALA A 237 4.82 -3.50 -5.26
CA ALA A 237 4.95 -4.95 -5.13
C ALA A 237 4.25 -5.70 -6.28
N ALA A 238 3.04 -5.28 -6.68
CA ALA A 238 2.34 -5.88 -7.82
C ALA A 238 3.12 -5.68 -9.15
N VAL A 239 3.74 -4.51 -9.36
CA VAL A 239 4.63 -4.26 -10.50
C VAL A 239 5.83 -5.20 -10.48
N ALA A 240 6.48 -5.33 -9.31
CA ALA A 240 7.63 -6.21 -9.15
C ALA A 240 7.25 -7.68 -9.44
N VAL A 241 6.09 -8.13 -8.97
CA VAL A 241 5.55 -9.46 -9.24
C VAL A 241 5.25 -9.66 -10.72
N ILE A 242 4.63 -8.70 -11.42
CA ILE A 242 4.33 -8.89 -12.86
C ILE A 242 5.60 -8.90 -13.71
N VAL A 243 6.61 -8.12 -13.35
CA VAL A 243 7.92 -8.13 -14.02
C VAL A 243 8.63 -9.46 -13.77
N ALA A 244 8.62 -9.95 -12.53
CA ALA A 244 9.18 -11.27 -12.20
C ALA A 244 8.45 -12.38 -12.95
N LEU A 245 7.12 -12.28 -13.06
CA LEU A 245 6.28 -13.21 -13.77
C LEU A 245 6.55 -13.21 -15.29
N ASP A 246 6.60 -12.05 -15.97
CA ASP A 246 6.94 -11.96 -17.40
C ASP A 246 8.31 -12.60 -17.69
N ALA A 247 9.32 -12.30 -16.88
CA ALA A 247 10.65 -12.88 -17.04
C ALA A 247 10.65 -14.40 -16.80
N THR A 248 9.95 -14.87 -15.77
CA THR A 248 9.83 -16.30 -15.46
C THR A 248 9.09 -17.05 -16.57
N LEU A 249 8.00 -16.50 -17.09
CA LEU A 249 7.23 -17.11 -18.18
C LEU A 249 8.10 -17.28 -19.43
N ARG A 250 8.91 -16.28 -19.78
CA ARG A 250 9.87 -16.38 -20.91
C ARG A 250 10.89 -17.50 -20.71
N ILE A 251 11.43 -17.65 -19.50
CA ILE A 251 12.41 -18.71 -19.19
C ILE A 251 11.76 -20.09 -19.27
N LEU A 252 10.55 -20.23 -18.69
CA LEU A 252 9.89 -21.52 -18.53
C LEU A 252 9.18 -21.99 -19.80
N TYR A 253 8.49 -21.10 -20.52
CA TYR A 253 7.72 -21.46 -21.73
C TYR A 253 8.54 -21.33 -23.01
N GLU A 254 9.27 -20.23 -23.18
CA GLU A 254 9.99 -19.97 -24.44
C GLU A 254 11.43 -20.51 -24.43
N GLY A 255 11.86 -21.10 -23.32
CA GLY A 255 13.21 -21.65 -23.20
C GLY A 255 14.30 -20.58 -23.21
N GLU A 256 13.96 -19.33 -22.87
CA GLU A 256 14.91 -18.22 -22.87
C GLU A 256 16.04 -18.44 -21.84
N ARG A 257 17.29 -18.17 -22.25
CA ARG A 257 18.50 -18.40 -21.43
C ARG A 257 19.38 -17.17 -21.21
N ARG A 258 19.04 -16.03 -21.80
CA ARG A 258 19.80 -14.79 -21.57
C ARG A 258 19.75 -14.40 -20.09
N TRP A 259 20.93 -14.16 -19.51
CA TRP A 259 21.12 -13.88 -18.09
C TRP A 259 20.26 -12.74 -17.56
N ARG A 260 19.97 -11.74 -18.40
CA ARG A 260 19.10 -10.61 -18.05
C ARG A 260 17.72 -11.02 -17.54
N PHE A 261 17.14 -12.12 -18.04
CA PHE A 261 15.82 -12.55 -17.59
C PHE A 261 15.86 -13.23 -16.21
N PHE A 262 16.94 -13.96 -15.91
CA PHE A 262 17.15 -14.54 -14.58
C PHE A 262 17.42 -13.45 -13.55
N ALA A 263 18.31 -12.51 -13.88
CA ALA A 263 18.58 -11.35 -13.03
C ALA A 263 17.30 -10.53 -12.80
N LEU A 264 16.53 -10.25 -13.85
CA LEU A 264 15.28 -9.48 -13.73
C LEU A 264 14.22 -10.23 -12.91
N ALA A 265 14.02 -11.53 -13.15
CA ALA A 265 13.05 -12.34 -12.43
C ALA A 265 13.33 -12.34 -10.92
N VAL A 266 14.59 -12.63 -10.56
CA VAL A 266 15.01 -12.75 -9.17
C VAL A 266 15.10 -11.39 -8.49
N ALA A 267 15.64 -10.34 -9.13
CA ALA A 267 15.66 -8.99 -8.56
C ALA A 267 14.24 -8.49 -8.28
N ALA A 268 13.33 -8.61 -9.25
CA ALA A 268 11.97 -8.13 -9.09
C ALA A 268 11.19 -8.95 -8.04
N GLY A 269 11.37 -10.28 -7.99
CA GLY A 269 10.77 -11.11 -6.94
C GLY A 269 11.33 -10.80 -5.54
N THR A 270 12.64 -10.53 -5.43
CA THR A 270 13.27 -10.11 -4.17
C THR A 270 12.76 -8.75 -3.72
N PHE A 271 12.58 -7.82 -4.66
CA PHE A 271 12.03 -6.49 -4.37
C PHE A 271 10.56 -6.57 -3.97
N ALA A 272 9.78 -7.46 -4.58
CA ALA A 272 8.42 -7.77 -4.13
C ALA A 272 8.42 -8.28 -2.69
N ALA A 273 9.31 -9.21 -2.32
CA ALA A 273 9.42 -9.73 -0.96
C ALA A 273 9.87 -8.68 0.07
N ALA A 274 10.78 -7.78 -0.33
CA ALA A 274 11.25 -6.68 0.51
C ALA A 274 10.16 -5.61 0.76
N THR A 275 9.23 -5.44 -0.19
CA THR A 275 8.13 -4.49 -0.08
C THR A 275 6.85 -5.12 0.51
N GLU A 276 6.64 -6.42 0.31
CA GLU A 276 5.53 -7.23 0.79
C GLU A 276 6.05 -8.60 1.26
N LEU A 277 6.23 -8.79 2.57
CA LEU A 277 6.81 -10.03 3.13
C LEU A 277 6.15 -11.32 2.59
N PRO A 278 4.82 -11.44 2.44
CA PRO A 278 4.21 -12.65 1.89
C PRO A 278 4.67 -13.03 0.48
N ALA A 279 5.18 -12.07 -0.31
CA ALA A 279 5.75 -12.34 -1.63
C ALA A 279 7.06 -13.13 -1.58
N LEU A 280 7.67 -13.31 -0.40
CA LEU A 280 8.79 -14.22 -0.21
C LEU A 280 8.45 -15.66 -0.62
N LEU A 281 7.21 -16.11 -0.40
CA LEU A 281 6.76 -17.43 -0.84
C LEU A 281 6.75 -17.54 -2.37
N PHE A 282 6.29 -16.49 -3.06
CA PHE A 282 6.32 -16.44 -4.52
C PHE A 282 7.77 -16.52 -5.03
N LEU A 283 8.68 -15.72 -4.46
CA LEU A 283 10.11 -15.76 -4.75
C LEU A 283 10.71 -17.15 -4.55
N ALA A 284 10.41 -17.80 -3.42
CA ALA A 284 10.93 -19.13 -3.12
C ALA A 284 10.47 -20.17 -4.15
N LEU A 285 9.17 -20.17 -4.50
CA LEU A 285 8.61 -21.18 -5.41
C LEU A 285 9.08 -21.02 -6.85
N PHE A 286 9.05 -19.79 -7.40
CA PHE A 286 9.58 -19.60 -8.75
C PHE A 286 11.11 -19.73 -8.77
N GLY A 287 11.81 -19.28 -7.72
CA GLY A 287 13.26 -19.44 -7.58
C GLY A 287 13.66 -20.91 -7.59
N LEU A 288 12.94 -21.77 -6.88
CA LEU A 288 13.13 -23.22 -6.91
C LEU A 288 12.86 -23.79 -8.31
N ALA A 289 11.80 -23.34 -8.99
CA ALA A 289 11.52 -23.76 -10.36
C ALA A 289 12.64 -23.36 -11.34
N LEU A 290 13.21 -22.16 -11.18
CA LEU A 290 14.34 -21.69 -11.98
C LEU A 290 15.63 -22.46 -11.67
N LEU A 291 15.93 -22.71 -10.38
CA LEU A 291 17.07 -23.53 -9.97
C LEU A 291 16.97 -24.96 -10.49
N TRP A 292 15.77 -25.55 -10.47
CA TRP A 292 15.56 -26.90 -10.99
C TRP A 292 15.75 -26.96 -12.50
N LYS A 293 15.22 -25.99 -13.25
CA LYS A 293 15.24 -26.02 -14.72
C LYS A 293 16.54 -25.48 -15.33
N CYS A 294 17.14 -24.46 -14.72
CA CYS A 294 18.28 -23.70 -15.24
C CYS A 294 19.22 -23.27 -14.08
N PRO A 295 19.88 -24.23 -13.40
CA PRO A 295 20.64 -23.94 -12.19
C PRO A 295 21.79 -22.97 -12.43
N ARG A 296 22.50 -23.11 -13.56
CA ARG A 296 23.68 -22.29 -13.87
C ARG A 296 23.31 -20.82 -14.03
N GLU A 297 22.32 -20.49 -14.86
CA GLU A 297 21.88 -19.11 -15.10
C GLU A 297 21.24 -18.51 -13.84
N THR A 298 20.49 -19.32 -13.09
CA THR A 298 19.87 -18.89 -11.84
C THR A 298 20.92 -18.56 -10.78
N LEU A 299 21.99 -19.35 -10.68
CA LEU A 299 23.08 -19.08 -9.74
C LEU A 299 24.00 -17.94 -10.20
N LEU A 300 24.36 -17.87 -11.49
CA LEU A 300 25.32 -16.88 -11.99
C LEU A 300 24.70 -15.49 -12.23
N ALA A 301 23.41 -15.42 -12.55
CA ALA A 301 22.73 -14.14 -12.80
C ALA A 301 21.64 -13.85 -11.77
N GLY A 302 20.88 -14.86 -11.34
CA GLY A 302 19.83 -14.69 -10.34
C GLY A 302 20.36 -14.44 -8.94
N ALA A 303 21.33 -15.22 -8.44
CA ALA A 303 21.84 -15.07 -7.08
C ALA A 303 22.55 -13.72 -6.83
N PRO A 304 23.36 -13.15 -7.74
CA PRO A 304 23.87 -11.79 -7.58
C PRO A 304 22.76 -10.75 -7.54
N ALA A 305 21.73 -10.90 -8.39
CA ALA A 305 20.59 -9.99 -8.43
C ALA A 305 19.76 -10.03 -7.13
N PHE A 306 19.57 -11.24 -6.56
CA PHE A 306 19.01 -11.43 -5.23
C PHE A 306 19.84 -10.71 -4.17
N ALA A 307 21.15 -10.92 -4.17
CA ALA A 307 22.06 -10.36 -3.18
C ALA A 307 22.03 -8.82 -3.17
N VAL A 308 22.02 -8.18 -4.35
CA VAL A 308 21.94 -6.71 -4.47
C VAL A 308 20.67 -6.18 -3.79
N VAL A 309 19.50 -6.76 -4.10
CA VAL A 309 18.22 -6.28 -3.55
C VAL A 309 18.11 -6.61 -2.06
N MET A 310 18.56 -7.79 -1.65
CA MET A 310 18.61 -8.20 -0.24
C MET A 310 19.49 -7.25 0.58
N VAL A 311 20.71 -6.96 0.11
CA VAL A 311 21.63 -6.02 0.78
C VAL A 311 21.01 -4.63 0.88
N ALA A 312 20.32 -4.15 -0.15
CA ALA A 312 19.61 -2.88 -0.08
C ALA A 312 18.48 -2.90 0.98
N ALA A 313 17.67 -3.97 1.01
CA ALA A 313 16.57 -4.11 1.97
C ALA A 313 17.07 -4.19 3.42
N LEU A 314 18.03 -5.08 3.68
CA LEU A 314 18.60 -5.27 5.02
C LEU A 314 19.47 -4.07 5.44
N GLY A 315 20.21 -3.48 4.50
CA GLY A 315 21.05 -2.32 4.74
C GLY A 315 20.23 -1.08 5.11
N THR A 316 19.10 -0.84 4.44
CA THR A 316 18.21 0.26 4.83
C THR A 316 17.54 0.02 6.19
N ASN A 317 17.16 -1.22 6.53
CA ASN A 317 16.73 -1.57 7.90
C ASN A 317 17.84 -1.26 8.93
N TYR A 318 19.07 -1.71 8.64
CA TYR A 318 20.21 -1.48 9.52
C TYR A 318 20.49 0.02 9.73
N LEU A 319 20.47 0.82 8.67
CA LEU A 319 20.67 2.27 8.78
C LEU A 319 19.59 2.94 9.63
N ALA A 320 18.33 2.52 9.48
CA ALA A 320 17.20 3.08 10.23
C ALA A 320 17.17 2.62 11.70
N HIS A 321 17.50 1.36 11.98
CA HIS A 321 17.20 0.71 13.25
C HIS A 321 18.43 0.16 14.00
N GLY A 322 19.62 0.20 13.40
CA GLY A 322 20.84 -0.36 14.00
C GLY A 322 21.27 0.29 15.31
N GLY A 323 20.92 1.57 15.53
CA GLY A 323 21.14 2.27 16.80
C GLY A 323 20.34 1.70 17.98
N ALA A 324 19.35 0.83 17.73
CA ALA A 324 18.58 0.17 18.79
C ALA A 324 19.37 -0.94 19.51
N LEU A 325 20.58 -1.25 19.06
CA LEU A 325 21.42 -2.29 19.65
C LEU A 325 21.80 -1.96 21.10
N HIS A 326 21.55 -2.93 21.96
CA HIS A 326 21.94 -3.00 23.37
C HIS A 326 22.72 -4.29 23.64
N GLU A 327 23.34 -4.41 24.81
CA GLU A 327 24.18 -5.58 25.16
C GLU A 327 23.42 -6.91 25.01
N ASP A 328 22.10 -6.92 25.23
CA ASP A 328 21.23 -8.10 25.09
C ASP A 328 20.63 -8.29 23.69
N SER A 329 20.95 -7.41 22.74
CA SER A 329 20.38 -7.50 21.38
C SER A 329 20.94 -8.68 20.62
N LYS A 330 20.06 -9.41 19.92
CA LYS A 330 20.48 -10.49 19.05
C LYS A 330 21.13 -9.90 17.81
N TRP A 331 22.15 -10.56 17.27
CA TRP A 331 22.89 -10.10 16.09
C TRP A 331 22.02 -9.82 14.84
N LEU A 332 20.82 -10.40 14.77
CA LEU A 332 19.84 -10.18 13.68
C LEU A 332 18.87 -9.02 13.94
N ASP A 333 18.78 -8.48 15.15
CA ASP A 333 17.79 -7.45 15.50
C ASP A 333 17.86 -6.20 14.61
N PRO A 334 19.03 -5.66 14.25
CA PRO A 334 19.13 -4.46 13.40
C PRO A 334 18.50 -4.58 12.01
N ILE A 335 18.38 -5.79 11.49
CA ILE A 335 17.89 -6.04 10.14
C ILE A 335 16.45 -6.54 10.12
N LYS A 336 15.87 -6.79 11.31
CA LYS A 336 14.47 -7.16 11.45
C LYS A 336 13.58 -5.94 11.17
N PRO A 337 12.40 -6.18 10.60
CA PRO A 337 11.42 -5.12 10.41
C PRO A 337 10.80 -4.70 11.77
N PRO A 338 10.35 -3.43 11.91
CA PRO A 338 9.77 -2.88 13.13
C PRO A 338 8.73 -3.75 13.85
N TYR A 339 7.84 -4.40 13.08
CA TYR A 339 6.77 -5.22 13.67
C TYR A 339 7.27 -6.47 14.41
N ALA A 340 8.54 -6.87 14.23
CA ALA A 340 9.16 -7.93 15.01
C ALA A 340 9.39 -7.53 16.48
N PHE A 341 9.35 -6.23 16.79
CA PHE A 341 9.54 -5.64 18.11
C PHE A 341 8.21 -5.18 18.73
N ARG A 342 7.13 -5.91 18.43
CA ARG A 342 5.82 -5.72 19.05
C ARG A 342 5.61 -6.79 20.14
N ASP A 343 6.59 -6.88 21.05
CA ASP A 343 6.58 -7.87 22.13
C ASP A 343 5.38 -7.64 23.07
N ARG A 344 4.76 -8.74 23.48
CA ARG A 344 3.55 -8.79 24.30
C ARG A 344 3.82 -9.38 25.68
N GLY A 345 5.06 -9.77 25.96
CA GLY A 345 5.49 -10.24 27.26
C GLY A 345 5.47 -9.15 28.32
N ALA A 346 5.53 -9.58 29.57
CA ALA A 346 5.88 -8.72 30.67
C ALA A 346 7.40 -8.66 30.85
N ASP A 347 7.88 -7.63 31.53
CA ASP A 347 9.21 -7.62 32.13
C ASP A 347 9.27 -8.52 33.37
N GLU A 348 10.43 -8.57 34.02
CA GLU A 348 10.68 -9.42 35.18
C GLU A 348 9.79 -9.03 36.38
N GLU A 349 9.36 -7.77 36.43
CA GLU A 349 8.44 -7.20 37.43
C GLU A 349 6.96 -7.42 37.09
N GLY A 350 6.65 -8.08 35.97
CA GLY A 350 5.28 -8.35 35.55
C GLY A 350 4.57 -7.17 34.87
N LYS A 351 5.27 -6.07 34.56
CA LYS A 351 4.73 -4.92 33.83
C LYS A 351 4.82 -5.15 32.32
N PRO A 352 3.90 -4.59 31.52
CA PRO A 352 3.98 -4.69 30.06
C PRO A 352 5.28 -4.06 29.53
N ARG A 353 5.99 -4.78 28.66
CA ARG A 353 7.19 -4.26 28.00
C ARG A 353 6.89 -2.98 27.22
N ASP A 354 7.85 -2.07 27.23
CA ASP A 354 7.88 -0.80 26.52
C ASP A 354 9.07 -0.71 25.56
N TRP A 355 9.26 0.47 24.96
CA TRP A 355 10.32 0.69 23.97
C TRP A 355 11.74 0.48 24.50
N THR A 356 11.94 0.52 25.83
CA THR A 356 13.25 0.31 26.45
C THR A 356 13.61 -1.17 26.62
N ASN A 357 12.62 -2.07 26.61
CA ASN A 357 12.81 -3.49 26.89
C ASN A 357 12.11 -4.43 25.88
N GLY A 358 12.05 -4.00 24.61
CA GLY A 358 11.73 -4.88 23.47
C GLY A 358 10.37 -4.67 22.81
N ASN A 359 9.58 -3.69 23.26
CA ASN A 359 8.30 -3.33 22.61
C ASN A 359 8.31 -1.88 22.10
N TRP A 360 8.78 -1.69 20.87
CA TRP A 360 8.92 -0.37 20.23
C TRP A 360 7.59 0.36 19.97
N TYR A 361 6.44 -0.27 20.22
CA TYR A 361 5.11 0.29 20.01
C TYR A 361 4.50 0.92 21.27
N ASN A 362 5.06 0.63 22.44
CA ASN A 362 4.58 1.15 23.72
C ASN A 362 5.54 2.23 24.23
N TYR A 363 5.14 3.49 24.07
CA TYR A 363 5.93 4.67 24.41
C TYR A 363 5.09 5.95 24.50
N THR A 364 5.68 6.96 25.11
CA THR A 364 5.27 8.37 25.04
C THR A 364 6.26 9.20 24.22
N TYR A 365 5.80 10.33 23.69
CA TYR A 365 6.64 11.38 23.13
C TYR A 365 6.08 12.76 23.46
N GLU A 366 6.94 13.77 23.40
CA GLU A 366 6.62 15.13 23.77
C GLU A 366 6.46 16.00 22.52
N ILE A 367 5.53 16.96 22.61
CA ILE A 367 5.31 17.98 21.58
C ILE A 367 5.55 19.33 22.24
N HIS A 368 6.56 20.04 21.76
CA HIS A 368 6.90 21.38 22.19
C HIS A 368 6.24 22.40 21.25
N ASP A 369 5.48 23.34 21.81
CA ASP A 369 4.88 24.44 21.07
C ASP A 369 5.81 25.67 21.17
N PRO A 370 6.59 25.99 20.12
CA PRO A 370 7.55 27.09 20.17
C PRO A 370 6.86 28.45 20.39
N ARG A 371 5.55 28.55 20.12
CA ARG A 371 4.76 29.78 20.33
C ARG A 371 4.34 29.97 21.77
N ARG A 372 4.47 28.94 22.61
CA ARG A 372 4.12 28.93 24.03
C ARG A 372 5.21 28.23 24.84
N PRO A 373 6.45 28.79 24.84
CA PRO A 373 7.59 28.16 25.50
C PRO A 373 7.44 28.07 27.03
N ASP A 374 6.51 28.84 27.60
CA ASP A 374 6.15 28.85 29.01
C ASP A 374 5.27 27.65 29.43
N ARG A 375 4.67 26.94 28.47
CA ARG A 375 3.81 25.80 28.75
C ARG A 375 4.59 24.49 28.78
N PRO A 376 4.23 23.56 29.69
CA PRO A 376 4.82 22.22 29.66
C PRO A 376 4.53 21.54 28.32
N PRO A 377 5.45 20.69 27.84
CA PRO A 377 5.25 19.96 26.59
C PRO A 377 4.01 19.08 26.70
N ARG A 378 3.31 18.94 25.57
CA ARG A 378 2.20 18.00 25.50
C ARG A 378 2.75 16.59 25.35
N VAL A 379 2.59 15.78 26.38
CA VAL A 379 2.89 14.35 26.33
C VAL A 379 1.80 13.63 25.53
N VAL A 380 2.20 12.79 24.57
CA VAL A 380 1.30 11.98 23.76
C VAL A 380 1.67 10.51 23.88
N GLN A 381 0.68 9.71 24.25
CA GLN A 381 0.78 8.25 24.27
C GLN A 381 0.64 7.67 22.86
N SER A 382 1.48 6.69 22.53
CA SER A 382 1.39 5.92 21.28
C SER A 382 0.01 5.29 21.11
N TYR A 383 -0.54 5.38 19.89
CA TYR A 383 -1.84 4.77 19.55
C TYR A 383 -1.82 3.23 19.71
N TRP A 384 -0.65 2.62 19.53
CA TRP A 384 -0.45 1.18 19.59
C TRP A 384 -0.05 0.67 20.98
N SER A 385 0.01 1.55 21.97
CA SER A 385 0.15 1.16 23.38
C SER A 385 -1.07 0.36 23.86
N ARG A 386 -0.87 -0.40 24.93
CA ARG A 386 -1.85 -1.33 25.52
C ARG A 386 -2.46 -0.83 26.82
N ASP A 387 -2.17 0.40 27.21
CA ASP A 387 -2.88 1.05 28.30
C ASP A 387 -4.37 1.23 27.95
N GLU A 388 -5.18 1.34 29.00
CA GLU A 388 -6.64 1.44 28.91
C GLU A 388 -7.09 2.60 28.03
N GLU A 389 -6.43 3.76 28.15
CA GLU A 389 -6.75 4.95 27.37
C GLU A 389 -6.49 4.74 25.86
N SER A 390 -5.38 4.09 25.52
CA SER A 390 -5.03 3.80 24.13
C SER A 390 -5.96 2.76 23.52
N LEU A 391 -6.34 1.72 24.27
CA LEU A 391 -7.33 0.74 23.81
C LEU A 391 -8.72 1.37 23.60
N ALA A 392 -9.15 2.27 24.50
CA ALA A 392 -10.42 2.97 24.37
C ALA A 392 -10.48 3.93 23.16
N ARG A 393 -9.32 4.46 22.72
CA ARG A 393 -9.22 5.34 21.55
C ARG A 393 -9.07 4.60 20.22
N ARG A 394 -8.82 3.29 20.22
CA ARG A 394 -8.65 2.52 18.99
C ARG A 394 -9.96 2.40 18.24
N SER A 395 -9.87 2.50 16.91
CA SER A 395 -10.99 2.16 16.05
C SER A 395 -11.36 0.68 16.22
N ARG A 396 -12.64 0.34 16.00
CA ARG A 396 -13.11 -1.04 16.12
C ARG A 396 -12.33 -2.00 15.23
N ILE A 397 -12.04 -1.58 14.00
CA ILE A 397 -11.26 -2.38 13.06
C ILE A 397 -9.84 -2.65 13.58
N ASP A 398 -9.21 -1.70 14.29
CA ASP A 398 -7.86 -1.87 14.85
C ASP A 398 -7.81 -2.73 16.13
N LEU A 399 -8.94 -2.97 16.79
CA LEU A 399 -9.07 -3.99 17.84
C LEU A 399 -9.07 -5.41 17.24
N GLY A 400 -9.48 -5.52 15.98
CA GLY A 400 -9.51 -6.74 15.19
C GLY A 400 -10.67 -7.68 15.54
N GLU A 401 -11.05 -8.51 14.57
CA GLU A 401 -12.22 -9.39 14.67
C GLU A 401 -11.99 -10.54 15.67
N PRO A 402 -12.80 -10.66 16.73
CA PRO A 402 -12.68 -11.75 17.71
C PRO A 402 -12.87 -13.14 17.09
N SER A 403 -13.85 -13.31 16.19
CA SER A 403 -14.20 -14.58 15.58
C SER A 403 -13.43 -14.85 14.29
N ARG A 404 -12.64 -15.93 14.27
CA ARG A 404 -11.95 -16.36 13.04
C ARG A 404 -12.92 -16.67 11.89
N ALA A 405 -14.12 -17.17 12.21
CA ALA A 405 -15.13 -17.49 11.19
C ALA A 405 -15.74 -16.22 10.57
N THR A 406 -16.06 -15.22 11.41
CA THR A 406 -16.53 -13.90 10.96
C THR A 406 -15.45 -13.19 10.14
N TYR A 407 -14.19 -13.30 10.58
CA TYR A 407 -13.04 -12.83 9.82
C TYR A 407 -12.96 -13.49 8.44
N ALA A 408 -13.02 -14.81 8.37
CA ALA A 408 -12.99 -15.55 7.11
C ALA A 408 -14.14 -15.15 6.16
N LEU A 409 -15.36 -15.04 6.69
CA LEU A 409 -16.54 -14.62 5.92
C LEU A 409 -16.32 -13.25 5.29
N HIS A 410 -15.94 -12.25 6.09
CA HIS A 410 -15.76 -10.88 5.62
C HIS A 410 -14.46 -10.65 4.84
N MET A 411 -13.48 -11.56 4.95
CA MET A 411 -12.27 -11.59 4.12
C MET A 411 -12.56 -12.14 2.71
N LEU A 412 -13.49 -13.10 2.56
CA LEU A 412 -13.77 -13.76 1.28
C LEU A 412 -14.97 -13.16 0.55
N ILE A 413 -16.14 -13.09 1.18
CA ILE A 413 -17.41 -12.74 0.52
C ILE A 413 -18.23 -11.66 1.26
N GLY A 414 -17.72 -11.11 2.36
CA GLY A 414 -18.39 -10.03 3.10
C GLY A 414 -17.78 -8.65 2.83
N HIS A 415 -17.76 -7.77 3.83
CA HIS A 415 -17.52 -6.34 3.59
C HIS A 415 -16.14 -6.00 3.00
N HIS A 416 -15.05 -6.66 3.43
CA HIS A 416 -13.72 -6.53 2.81
C HIS A 416 -13.41 -7.68 1.84
N GLY A 417 -14.45 -8.37 1.36
CA GLY A 417 -14.33 -9.67 0.70
C GLY A 417 -13.65 -9.59 -0.65
N ILE A 418 -12.66 -10.47 -0.87
CA ILE A 418 -11.94 -10.57 -2.16
C ILE A 418 -12.91 -10.84 -3.32
N PHE A 419 -13.90 -11.71 -3.12
CA PHE A 419 -14.84 -12.12 -4.17
C PHE A 419 -16.12 -11.26 -4.22
N SER A 420 -16.51 -10.64 -3.11
CA SER A 420 -17.67 -9.73 -3.10
C SER A 420 -17.31 -8.36 -3.69
N LEU A 421 -16.12 -7.83 -3.37
CA LEU A 421 -15.64 -6.56 -3.91
C LEU A 421 -15.00 -6.71 -5.29
N THR A 422 -14.50 -7.90 -5.64
CA THR A 422 -13.91 -8.14 -6.96
C THR A 422 -14.38 -9.48 -7.54
N PRO A 423 -15.67 -9.60 -7.92
CA PRO A 423 -16.25 -10.87 -8.39
C PRO A 423 -15.56 -11.51 -9.59
N ILE A 424 -14.82 -10.72 -10.38
CA ILE A 424 -14.03 -11.25 -11.50
C ILE A 424 -12.95 -12.25 -11.03
N TRP A 425 -12.52 -12.21 -9.76
CA TRP A 425 -11.61 -13.19 -9.19
C TRP A 425 -12.19 -14.61 -9.12
N LEU A 426 -13.52 -14.78 -9.17
CA LEU A 426 -14.14 -16.11 -9.30
C LEU A 426 -13.71 -16.80 -10.60
N PHE A 427 -13.63 -16.04 -11.70
CA PHE A 427 -13.12 -16.54 -12.97
C PHE A 427 -11.62 -16.82 -12.91
N SER A 428 -10.86 -16.07 -12.11
CA SER A 428 -9.44 -16.36 -11.88
C SER A 428 -9.24 -17.66 -11.12
N MET A 429 -10.10 -17.99 -10.14
CA MET A 429 -10.06 -19.30 -9.48
C MET A 429 -10.38 -20.44 -10.46
N ALA A 430 -11.40 -20.27 -11.31
CA ALA A 430 -11.73 -21.25 -12.34
C ALA A 430 -10.59 -21.43 -13.37
N GLY A 431 -9.98 -20.33 -13.81
CA GLY A 431 -8.85 -20.38 -14.74
C GLY A 431 -7.58 -20.92 -14.09
N MET A 432 -7.37 -20.70 -12.78
CA MET A 432 -6.29 -21.33 -12.02
C MET A 432 -6.44 -22.86 -12.00
N VAL A 433 -7.66 -23.36 -11.76
CA VAL A 433 -7.95 -24.80 -11.85
C VAL A 433 -7.66 -25.31 -13.27
N ALA A 434 -8.03 -24.55 -14.31
CA ALA A 434 -7.72 -24.91 -15.69
C ALA A 434 -6.20 -24.93 -15.98
N LEU A 435 -5.41 -24.02 -15.40
CA LEU A 435 -3.94 -24.06 -15.52
C LEU A 435 -3.35 -25.31 -14.84
N CYS A 436 -3.86 -25.69 -13.68
CA CYS A 436 -3.37 -26.85 -12.92
C CYS A 436 -3.76 -28.19 -13.54
N LEU A 437 -5.02 -28.34 -13.94
CA LEU A 437 -5.62 -29.62 -14.35
C LEU A 437 -5.77 -29.77 -15.87
N GLY A 438 -5.57 -28.70 -16.63
CA GLY A 438 -5.68 -28.74 -18.08
C GLY A 438 -4.66 -29.69 -18.71
N ARG A 439 -4.96 -30.15 -19.93
CA ARG A 439 -4.03 -30.95 -20.78
C ARG A 439 -2.83 -30.13 -21.30
N GLY A 440 -2.50 -29.02 -20.64
CA GLY A 440 -1.43 -28.12 -21.04
C GLY A 440 -0.04 -28.71 -20.78
N GLU A 441 0.96 -28.08 -21.39
CA GLU A 441 2.36 -28.46 -21.21
C GLU A 441 2.79 -28.38 -19.74
N SER A 442 3.87 -29.10 -19.39
CA SER A 442 4.43 -29.12 -18.03
C SER A 442 4.66 -27.70 -17.43
N PRO A 443 5.20 -26.70 -18.17
CA PRO A 443 5.36 -25.34 -17.65
C PRO A 443 4.05 -24.67 -17.23
N THR A 444 2.95 -24.93 -17.93
CA THR A 444 1.62 -24.39 -17.58
C THR A 444 1.11 -24.90 -16.26
N ARG A 445 1.20 -26.21 -16.06
CA ARG A 445 0.78 -26.84 -14.81
C ARG A 445 1.64 -26.39 -13.64
N LEU A 446 2.95 -26.20 -13.87
CA LEU A 446 3.87 -25.67 -12.86
C LEU A 446 3.49 -24.24 -12.44
N ILE A 447 3.25 -23.33 -13.39
CA ILE A 447 2.84 -21.96 -13.07
C ILE A 447 1.47 -21.94 -12.37
N GLY A 448 0.50 -22.72 -12.85
CA GLY A 448 -0.78 -22.89 -12.18
C GLY A 448 -0.61 -23.36 -10.73
N ALA A 449 0.24 -24.36 -10.50
CA ALA A 449 0.54 -24.88 -9.17
C ALA A 449 1.22 -23.83 -8.27
N ILE A 450 2.20 -23.07 -8.78
CA ILE A 450 2.83 -21.97 -8.02
C ILE A 450 1.77 -20.95 -7.61
N ILE A 451 0.93 -20.49 -8.54
CA ILE A 451 -0.12 -19.50 -8.25
C ILE A 451 -1.10 -20.05 -7.21
N ALA A 452 -1.50 -21.32 -7.33
CA ALA A 452 -2.40 -21.98 -6.39
C ALA A 452 -1.79 -22.09 -4.99
N VAL A 453 -0.56 -22.57 -4.87
CA VAL A 453 0.14 -22.69 -3.58
C VAL A 453 0.32 -21.31 -2.95
N VAL A 454 0.78 -20.30 -3.70
CA VAL A 454 0.91 -18.93 -3.19
C VAL A 454 -0.44 -18.42 -2.68
N THR A 455 -1.51 -18.56 -3.47
CA THR A 455 -2.85 -18.08 -3.09
C THR A 455 -3.35 -18.76 -1.81
N VAL A 456 -3.28 -20.09 -1.73
CA VAL A 456 -3.77 -20.87 -0.58
C VAL A 456 -2.97 -20.59 0.68
N VAL A 457 -1.64 -20.53 0.59
CA VAL A 457 -0.79 -20.28 1.77
C VAL A 457 -0.98 -18.86 2.27
N VAL A 458 -1.08 -17.86 1.38
CA VAL A 458 -1.32 -16.47 1.78
C VAL A 458 -2.70 -16.31 2.42
N PHE A 459 -3.73 -16.97 1.89
CA PHE A 459 -5.06 -16.95 2.51
C PHE A 459 -5.02 -17.61 3.89
N THR A 460 -4.42 -18.80 4.00
CA THR A 460 -4.26 -19.51 5.28
C THR A 460 -3.50 -18.66 6.29
N PHE A 461 -2.39 -18.01 5.88
CA PHE A 461 -1.62 -17.11 6.73
C PHE A 461 -2.50 -16.01 7.32
N TYR A 462 -3.29 -15.32 6.50
CA TYR A 462 -4.16 -14.24 7.00
C TYR A 462 -5.32 -14.74 7.85
N LEU A 463 -5.87 -15.93 7.57
CA LEU A 463 -6.89 -16.57 8.41
C LEU A 463 -6.37 -16.98 9.79
N MET A 464 -5.07 -17.30 9.90
CA MET A 464 -4.42 -17.74 11.13
C MET A 464 -3.90 -16.60 12.02
N GLN A 465 -4.08 -15.35 11.61
CA GLN A 465 -3.59 -14.18 12.35
C GLN A 465 -4.18 -14.06 13.77
N THR A 466 -3.40 -13.46 14.67
CA THR A 466 -3.86 -13.08 16.01
C THR A 466 -4.99 -12.04 15.93
N GLN A 467 -5.82 -11.91 16.97
CA GLN A 467 -7.01 -11.05 16.95
C GLN A 467 -6.72 -9.62 16.49
N GLU A 468 -5.73 -8.96 17.08
CA GLU A 468 -5.32 -7.60 16.72
C GLU A 468 -4.97 -7.45 15.22
N ASN A 469 -4.49 -8.52 14.58
CA ASN A 469 -4.14 -8.54 13.15
C ASN A 469 -5.29 -9.03 12.26
N ARG A 470 -6.43 -9.44 12.82
CA ARG A 470 -7.65 -9.75 12.07
C ARG A 470 -8.44 -8.47 11.80
N ASN A 471 -7.77 -7.47 11.24
CA ASN A 471 -8.32 -6.13 10.99
C ASN A 471 -8.57 -5.86 9.50
N TYR A 472 -8.50 -6.88 8.64
CA TYR A 472 -8.73 -6.77 7.19
C TYR A 472 -7.81 -5.78 6.46
N GLY A 473 -6.65 -5.45 7.06
CA GLY A 473 -5.76 -4.40 6.57
C GLY A 473 -6.01 -3.02 7.19
N GLY A 474 -6.80 -2.91 8.26
CA GLY A 474 -7.15 -1.65 8.93
C GLY A 474 -8.24 -0.89 8.17
N MET A 475 -8.28 0.44 8.32
CA MET A 475 -9.21 1.29 7.55
C MET A 475 -8.78 1.37 6.07
N THR A 476 -9.43 0.59 5.22
CA THR A 476 -9.09 0.42 3.79
C THR A 476 -10.30 -0.04 2.98
N SER A 477 -10.32 0.26 1.68
CA SER A 477 -11.45 -0.04 0.78
C SER A 477 -11.53 -1.48 0.30
N GLY A 478 -10.68 -2.35 0.83
CA GLY A 478 -10.56 -3.76 0.48
C GLY A 478 -9.36 -4.39 1.20
N LEU A 479 -9.27 -5.72 1.19
CA LEU A 479 -8.19 -6.48 1.84
C LEU A 479 -6.84 -6.23 1.16
N ARG A 480 -6.20 -5.11 1.49
CA ARG A 480 -5.04 -4.57 0.77
C ARG A 480 -3.82 -5.48 0.73
N TRP A 481 -3.70 -6.33 1.73
CA TRP A 481 -2.66 -7.34 1.89
C TRP A 481 -2.60 -8.41 0.79
N THR A 482 -3.64 -8.53 -0.03
CA THR A 482 -3.68 -9.47 -1.17
C THR A 482 -3.50 -8.78 -2.52
N PHE A 483 -3.41 -7.44 -2.57
CA PHE A 483 -3.38 -6.71 -3.85
C PHE A 483 -2.13 -7.03 -4.69
N TRP A 484 -1.00 -7.37 -4.06
CA TRP A 484 0.20 -7.81 -4.76
C TRP A 484 0.01 -9.15 -5.51
N LEU A 485 -1.04 -9.93 -5.20
CA LEU A 485 -1.40 -11.17 -5.92
C LEU A 485 -2.13 -10.92 -7.23
N ALA A 486 -2.64 -9.69 -7.47
CA ALA A 486 -3.40 -9.36 -8.67
C ALA A 486 -2.72 -9.77 -10.00
N PRO A 487 -1.39 -9.60 -10.21
CA PRO A 487 -0.74 -10.08 -11.43
C PRO A 487 -0.87 -11.59 -11.64
N LEU A 488 -0.76 -12.38 -10.55
CA LEU A 488 -0.90 -13.83 -10.59
C LEU A 488 -2.34 -14.22 -10.94
N TRP A 489 -3.32 -13.54 -10.33
CA TRP A 489 -4.73 -13.80 -10.61
C TRP A 489 -5.16 -13.33 -12.00
N LEU A 490 -4.59 -12.25 -12.54
CA LEU A 490 -4.82 -11.82 -13.92
C LEU A 490 -4.27 -12.82 -14.94
N LEU A 491 -3.11 -13.42 -14.68
CA LEU A 491 -2.62 -14.53 -15.50
C LEU A 491 -3.56 -15.74 -15.40
N ALA A 492 -4.00 -16.07 -14.18
CA ALA A 492 -4.96 -17.16 -13.96
C ALA A 492 -6.36 -16.87 -14.53
N LEU A 493 -6.72 -15.61 -14.77
CA LEU A 493 -7.98 -15.22 -15.41
C LEU A 493 -8.01 -15.59 -16.90
N LEU A 494 -6.86 -15.62 -17.58
CA LEU A 494 -6.79 -15.79 -19.04
C LEU A 494 -7.57 -17.01 -19.57
N PRO A 495 -7.38 -18.25 -19.05
CA PRO A 495 -8.10 -19.41 -19.57
C PRO A 495 -9.62 -19.30 -19.43
N ALA A 496 -10.10 -18.77 -18.30
CA ALA A 496 -11.53 -18.60 -18.05
C ALA A 496 -12.12 -17.46 -18.90
N ALA A 497 -11.37 -16.39 -19.11
CA ALA A 497 -11.74 -15.29 -19.99
C ALA A 497 -11.81 -15.75 -21.45
N ASP A 498 -10.84 -16.54 -21.92
CA ASP A 498 -10.85 -17.14 -23.25
C ASP A 498 -12.02 -18.10 -23.43
N TRP A 499 -12.27 -18.98 -22.46
CA TRP A 499 -13.42 -19.89 -22.45
C TRP A 499 -14.77 -19.15 -22.51
N SER A 500 -14.86 -17.98 -21.86
CA SER A 500 -16.09 -17.18 -21.87
C SER A 500 -16.43 -16.63 -23.26
N SER A 501 -15.44 -16.51 -24.16
CA SER A 501 -15.65 -16.01 -25.52
C SER A 501 -16.60 -16.88 -26.34
N GLY A 502 -16.70 -18.18 -26.04
CA GLY A 502 -17.49 -19.15 -26.81
C GLY A 502 -19.01 -19.08 -26.60
N SER A 503 -19.53 -18.28 -25.66
CA SER A 503 -20.97 -18.18 -25.40
C SER A 503 -21.39 -16.78 -25.00
N ARG A 504 -22.49 -16.29 -25.59
CA ARG A 504 -23.07 -14.98 -25.26
C ARG A 504 -23.39 -14.87 -23.76
N LEU A 505 -23.98 -15.90 -23.17
CA LEU A 505 -24.29 -15.92 -21.73
C LEU A 505 -23.02 -15.78 -20.89
N ARG A 506 -21.95 -16.53 -21.23
CA ARG A 506 -20.68 -16.45 -20.50
C ARG A 506 -20.02 -15.07 -20.61
N ARG A 507 -20.08 -14.44 -21.80
CA ARG A 507 -19.62 -13.05 -22.02
C ARG A 507 -20.39 -12.05 -21.16
N VAL A 508 -21.71 -12.21 -21.04
CA VAL A 508 -22.54 -11.37 -20.17
C VAL A 508 -22.17 -11.56 -18.71
N VAL A 509 -22.06 -12.81 -18.23
CA VAL A 509 -21.74 -13.09 -16.82
C VAL A 509 -20.38 -12.52 -16.44
N ILE A 510 -19.33 -12.76 -17.23
CA ILE A 510 -18.00 -12.21 -16.95
C ILE A 510 -18.00 -10.68 -17.02
N GLY A 511 -18.77 -10.09 -17.94
CA GLY A 511 -18.96 -8.65 -18.06
C GLY A 511 -19.63 -8.03 -16.83
N VAL A 512 -20.65 -8.69 -16.27
CA VAL A 512 -21.30 -8.27 -15.02
C VAL A 512 -20.33 -8.36 -13.84
N CYS A 513 -19.59 -9.46 -13.70
CA CYS A 513 -18.58 -9.60 -12.65
C CYS A 513 -17.50 -8.52 -12.75
N LEU A 514 -17.06 -8.20 -13.97
CA LEU A 514 -16.13 -7.09 -14.21
C LEU A 514 -16.76 -5.74 -13.83
N ALA A 515 -18.01 -5.46 -14.22
CA ALA A 515 -18.69 -4.21 -13.89
C ALA A 515 -18.77 -3.97 -12.37
N PHE A 516 -19.15 -4.98 -11.58
CA PHE A 516 -19.15 -4.89 -10.11
C PHE A 516 -17.74 -4.73 -9.52
N SER A 517 -16.74 -5.35 -10.14
CA SER A 517 -15.33 -5.18 -9.76
C SER A 517 -14.86 -3.74 -9.99
N VAL A 518 -15.18 -3.16 -11.15
CA VAL A 518 -14.88 -1.76 -11.48
C VAL A 518 -15.61 -0.80 -10.55
N MET A 519 -16.89 -1.04 -10.28
CA MET A 519 -17.68 -0.24 -9.34
C MET A 519 -17.03 -0.22 -7.95
N SER A 520 -16.64 -1.38 -7.43
CA SER A 520 -16.01 -1.51 -6.11
C SER A 520 -14.65 -0.83 -6.04
N ALA A 521 -13.80 -0.99 -7.08
CA ALA A 521 -12.50 -0.33 -7.16
C ALA A 521 -12.63 1.20 -7.32
N SER A 522 -13.69 1.67 -7.98
CA SER A 522 -13.92 3.10 -8.23
C SER A 522 -14.62 3.80 -7.06
N TYR A 523 -15.39 3.08 -6.24
CA TYR A 523 -16.16 3.62 -5.13
C TYR A 523 -15.36 4.53 -4.18
N PRO A 524 -14.19 4.12 -3.65
CA PRO A 524 -13.32 4.98 -2.83
C PRO A 524 -12.51 5.95 -3.70
N THR A 525 -13.18 6.70 -4.59
CA THR A 525 -12.56 7.47 -5.68
C THR A 525 -11.41 8.35 -5.19
N TRP A 526 -11.60 9.07 -4.09
CA TRP A 526 -10.68 10.08 -3.59
C TRP A 526 -9.71 9.57 -2.53
N ASN A 527 -10.11 8.58 -1.74
CA ASN A 527 -9.32 8.09 -0.64
C ASN A 527 -9.44 6.57 -0.54
N PRO A 528 -8.38 5.79 -0.83
CA PRO A 528 -8.40 4.34 -0.69
C PRO A 528 -8.46 3.86 0.77
N TRP A 529 -8.17 4.73 1.73
CA TRP A 529 -8.16 4.45 3.17
C TRP A 529 -9.52 4.71 3.81
N THR A 530 -10.59 4.21 3.19
CA THR A 530 -11.98 4.32 3.67
C THR A 530 -12.66 2.96 3.61
N HIS A 531 -13.68 2.72 4.42
CA HIS A 531 -14.42 1.46 4.35
C HIS A 531 -15.04 1.20 2.96
N PRO A 532 -15.07 -0.06 2.50
CA PRO A 532 -15.69 -0.45 1.23
C PRO A 532 -17.19 -0.16 1.24
N TRP A 533 -17.77 0.04 0.06
CA TRP A 533 -19.20 0.30 -0.10
C TRP A 533 -20.08 -0.77 0.57
N LEU A 534 -19.65 -2.03 0.47
CA LEU A 534 -20.38 -3.14 1.07
C LEU A 534 -20.36 -3.06 2.59
N GLY A 535 -19.24 -2.67 3.20
CA GLY A 535 -19.16 -2.41 4.64
C GLY A 535 -20.09 -1.28 5.07
N GLN A 536 -20.11 -0.18 4.31
CA GLN A 536 -21.02 0.94 4.60
C GLN A 536 -22.49 0.54 4.44
N LEU A 537 -22.82 -0.26 3.43
CA LEU A 537 -24.17 -0.80 3.24
C LEU A 537 -24.57 -1.69 4.41
N LEU A 538 -23.72 -2.64 4.83
CA LEU A 538 -24.00 -3.52 5.95
C LEU A 538 -24.18 -2.74 7.26
N ALA A 539 -23.40 -1.69 7.47
CA ALA A 539 -23.55 -0.81 8.62
C ALA A 539 -24.84 0.02 8.57
N HIS A 540 -25.21 0.53 7.40
CA HIS A 540 -26.46 1.24 7.19
C HIS A 540 -27.69 0.35 7.47
N LEU A 541 -27.60 -0.94 7.14
CA LEU A 541 -28.63 -1.94 7.44
C LEU A 541 -28.61 -2.41 8.91
N GLY A 542 -27.66 -1.95 9.72
CA GLY A 542 -27.52 -2.34 11.13
C GLY A 542 -27.00 -3.77 11.33
N TRP A 543 -26.39 -4.39 10.31
CA TRP A 543 -25.87 -5.77 10.39
C TRP A 543 -24.47 -5.83 10.99
N ILE A 544 -23.71 -4.75 10.88
CA ILE A 544 -22.38 -4.57 11.50
C ILE A 544 -22.27 -3.14 12.02
N GLU A 545 -21.25 -2.86 12.85
CA GLU A 545 -20.84 -1.48 13.13
C GLU A 545 -19.37 -1.33 12.71
N LEU A 546 -19.05 -0.23 12.01
CA LEU A 546 -17.73 0.03 11.43
C LEU A 546 -16.76 0.68 12.43
#